data_AF-A0A7M1T0R7-F1
#
_entry.id   AF-A0A7M1T0R7-F1
#
_cell.length_a   1.000
_cell.length_b   1.000
_cell.length_c   1.000
_cell.angle_alpha   90.00
_cell.angle_beta   90.00
_cell.angle_gamma   90.00
#
_symmetry.space_group_name_H-M   'P 1'
#
loop_
_entity.id
_entity.type
_entity.pdbx_description
1 polymer ?
#
loop_
_entity_poly.entity_id
_entity_poly.type
_entity_poly.pdbx_seq_one_letter_code
_entity_poly.pdbx_strand_id
1 'polypeptide(L)'
;MRNSAHAIRRWRVVVMALQFQVLKLAPEATDVAMSIFSGIYNIGIGGGALLGSLVIAAWGLGLVGAVGAGIVLLALLILTGYRLFRRRRV
;
A
#
# COMPACT_ATOMS: atom_id res chain seq x y z
N MET A 1 23.54 10.97 -11.00
CA MET A 1 22.99 11.23 -9.66
C MET A 1 21.67 12.04 -9.64
N ARG A 2 21.43 13.00 -10.55
CA ARG A 2 20.20 13.82 -10.58
C ARG A 2 18.89 13.04 -10.85
N ASN A 3 18.93 11.97 -11.65
CA ASN A 3 17.72 11.18 -12.00
C ASN A 3 17.17 10.34 -10.84
N SER A 4 18.04 9.85 -9.96
CA SER A 4 17.63 9.07 -8.78
C SER A 4 16.86 9.95 -7.78
N ALA A 5 17.19 11.25 -7.68
CA ALA A 5 16.50 12.19 -6.80
C ALA A 5 15.04 12.44 -7.24
N HIS A 6 14.75 12.46 -8.54
CA HIS A 6 13.38 12.60 -9.06
C HIS A 6 12.54 11.34 -8.85
N ALA A 7 13.14 10.16 -9.01
CA ALA A 7 12.48 8.89 -8.72
C ALA A 7 12.13 8.78 -7.23
N ILE A 8 13.10 9.06 -6.35
CA ILE A 8 12.89 9.09 -4.89
C ILE A 8 11.82 10.13 -4.51
N ARG A 9 11.82 11.32 -5.13
CA ARG A 9 10.75 12.29 -4.92
C ARG A 9 9.38 11.72 -5.28
N ARG A 10 9.22 11.11 -6.46
CA ARG A 10 7.93 10.57 -6.95
C ARG A 10 7.34 9.52 -6.01
N TRP A 11 8.14 8.57 -5.52
CA TRP A 11 7.65 7.53 -4.60
C TRP A 11 7.21 8.11 -3.25
N ARG A 12 7.90 9.13 -2.74
CA ARG A 12 7.56 9.78 -1.46
C ARG A 12 6.24 10.54 -1.51
N VAL A 13 5.84 11.05 -2.67
CA VAL A 13 4.57 11.81 -2.80
C VAL A 13 3.36 10.93 -2.49
N VAL A 14 3.36 9.66 -2.89
CA VAL A 14 2.23 8.76 -2.67
C VAL A 14 2.04 8.47 -1.19
N VAL A 15 3.13 8.13 -0.49
CA VAL A 15 3.09 7.87 0.96
C VAL A 15 2.67 9.12 1.73
N MET A 16 3.20 10.29 1.37
CA MET A 16 2.81 11.56 2.00
C MET A 16 1.34 11.89 1.75
N ALA A 17 0.82 11.64 0.54
CA ALA A 17 -0.59 11.87 0.23
C ALA A 17 -1.51 10.97 1.07
N LEU A 18 -1.13 9.70 1.29
CA LEU A 18 -1.89 8.77 2.14
C LEU A 18 -1.83 9.17 3.61
N GLN A 19 -0.65 9.52 4.14
CA GLN A 19 -0.51 10.04 5.51
C GLN A 19 -1.40 11.28 5.72
N PHE A 20 -1.40 12.20 4.76
CA PHE A 20 -2.25 13.39 4.82
C PHE A 20 -3.76 13.07 4.88
N GLN A 21 -4.22 12.03 4.16
CA GLN A 21 -5.60 11.58 4.25
C GLN A 21 -5.93 10.99 5.64
N VAL A 22 -5.00 10.22 6.22
CA VAL A 22 -5.17 9.68 7.59
C VAL A 22 -5.32 10.80 8.62
N LEU A 23 -4.47 11.84 8.52
CA LEU A 23 -4.57 13.02 9.38
C LEU A 23 -5.91 13.75 9.25
N LYS A 24 -6.45 13.85 8.03
CA LYS A 24 -7.79 14.44 7.80
C LYS A 24 -8.93 13.62 8.38
N LEU A 25 -8.78 12.30 8.45
CA LEU A 25 -9.80 11.39 8.97
C LEU A 25 -9.86 11.38 10.50
N ALA A 26 -8.74 11.63 11.18
CA ALA A 26 -8.66 11.61 12.65
C ALA A 26 -7.76 12.73 13.21
N PRO A 27 -8.15 14.02 13.07
CA PRO A 27 -7.32 15.14 13.51
C PRO A 27 -7.08 15.15 15.03
N GLU A 28 -8.09 14.82 15.83
CA GLU A 28 -8.03 14.76 17.30
C GLU A 28 -7.15 13.62 17.85
N ALA A 29 -6.84 12.62 17.03
CA ALA A 29 -6.09 11.42 17.42
C ALA A 29 -4.91 11.16 16.48
N THR A 30 -4.24 12.23 16.05
CA THR A 30 -3.16 12.20 15.05
C THR A 30 -2.07 11.18 15.39
N ASP A 31 -1.58 11.15 16.62
CA ASP A 31 -0.48 10.25 17.01
C ASP A 31 -0.89 8.77 16.94
N VAL A 32 -2.13 8.47 17.36
CA VAL A 32 -2.70 7.12 17.28
C VAL A 32 -2.93 6.74 15.82
N ALA A 33 -3.52 7.62 15.02
CA ALA A 33 -3.78 7.36 13.60
C ALA A 33 -2.48 7.14 12.80
N MET A 34 -1.43 7.91 13.10
CA MET A 34 -0.12 7.78 12.47
C MET A 34 0.62 6.52 12.92
N SER A 35 0.50 6.11 14.19
CA SER A 35 1.09 4.85 14.67
C SER A 35 0.44 3.63 14.00
N ILE A 36 -0.90 3.62 13.84
CA ILE A 36 -1.62 2.58 13.11
C ILE A 36 -1.21 2.58 11.63
N PHE A 37 -1.13 3.75 11.00
CA PHE A 37 -0.69 3.86 9.61
C PHE A 37 0.73 3.27 9.41
N SER A 38 1.67 3.64 10.29
CA SER A 38 3.03 3.10 10.28
C SER A 38 3.05 1.58 10.49
N GLY A 39 2.25 1.09 11.45
CA GLY A 39 2.12 -0.34 11.73
C GLY A 39 1.66 -1.13 10.51
N ILE A 40 0.59 -0.69 9.85
CA ILE A 40 0.06 -1.36 8.65
C ILE A 40 1.07 -1.29 7.49
N TYR A 41 1.77 -0.17 7.33
CA TYR A 41 2.79 -0.02 6.28
C TYR A 41 3.95 -1.01 6.46
N ASN A 42 4.44 -1.18 7.69
CA ASN A 42 5.51 -2.13 8.00
C ASN A 42 5.04 -3.58 7.86
N ILE A 43 3.80 -3.89 8.25
CA ILE A 43 3.19 -5.20 8.01
C ILE A 43 3.12 -5.50 6.50
N GLY A 44 2.76 -4.50 5.68
CA GLY A 44 2.74 -4.64 4.23
C GLY A 44 4.12 -4.96 3.64
N ILE A 45 5.18 -4.28 4.11
CA ILE A 45 6.56 -4.55 3.67
C ILE A 45 7.02 -5.94 4.10
N GLY A 46 6.88 -6.27 5.40
CA GLY A 46 7.32 -7.55 5.93
C GLY A 46 6.54 -8.73 5.36
N GLY A 47 5.22 -8.62 5.28
CA GLY A 47 4.34 -9.62 4.70
C GLY A 47 4.57 -9.79 3.19
N GLY A 48 4.79 -8.69 2.47
CA GLY A 48 5.14 -8.72 1.04
C GLY A 48 6.49 -9.40 0.78
N ALA A 49 7.49 -9.15 1.63
CA ALA A 49 8.79 -9.83 1.54
C ALA A 49 8.68 -11.33 1.83
N LEU A 50 7.89 -11.72 2.85
CA LEU A 50 7.63 -13.12 3.16
C LEU A 50 6.87 -13.84 2.04
N LEU A 51 5.80 -13.24 1.51
CA LEU A 51 5.08 -13.81 0.38
C LEU A 51 5.98 -13.91 -0.86
N GLY A 52 6.81 -12.89 -1.09
CA GLY A 52 7.80 -12.90 -2.16
C GLY A 52 8.79 -14.06 -2.00
N SER A 53 9.34 -14.27 -0.81
CA SER A 53 10.28 -15.38 -0.56
C SER A 53 9.61 -16.75 -0.71
N LEU A 54 8.35 -16.91 -0.28
CA LEU A 54 7.57 -18.13 -0.48
C LEU A 54 7.32 -18.42 -1.97
N VAL A 55 6.97 -17.40 -2.75
CA VAL A 55 6.77 -17.54 -4.20
C VAL A 55 8.07 -17.89 -4.91
N ILE A 56 9.19 -17.27 -4.51
CA ILE A 56 10.52 -17.62 -5.04
C ILE A 56 10.85 -19.08 -4.73
N ALA A 57 10.59 -19.53 -3.50
CA ALA A 57 10.89 -20.90 -3.08
C ALA A 57 10.02 -21.95 -3.81
N ALA A 58 8.73 -21.65 -4.04
CA ALA A 58 7.80 -22.60 -4.67
C ALA A 58 7.87 -22.59 -6.20
N TRP A 59 7.93 -21.42 -6.81
CA TRP A 59 7.68 -21.22 -8.25
C TRP A 59 8.77 -20.39 -8.96
N GLY A 60 9.82 -19.99 -8.24
CA GLY A 60 10.93 -19.22 -8.77
C GLY A 60 10.64 -17.73 -8.94
N LEU A 61 11.70 -16.97 -9.26
CA LEU A 61 11.69 -15.51 -9.37
C LEU A 61 10.72 -14.97 -10.45
N GLY A 62 10.47 -15.73 -11.51
CA GLY A 62 9.64 -15.28 -12.64
C GLY A 62 8.19 -15.00 -12.28
N LEU A 63 7.63 -15.72 -11.30
CA LEU A 63 6.22 -15.61 -10.91
C LEU A 63 5.96 -14.59 -9.80
N VAL A 64 7.00 -14.04 -9.16
CA VAL A 64 6.86 -13.03 -8.09
C VAL A 64 6.09 -11.80 -8.58
N GLY A 65 6.41 -11.34 -9.79
CA GLY A 65 5.70 -10.21 -10.41
C GLY A 65 4.23 -10.50 -10.66
N ALA A 66 3.89 -11.71 -11.12
CA ALA A 66 2.51 -12.12 -11.39
C ALA A 66 1.69 -12.24 -10.11
N VAL A 67 2.26 -12.84 -9.06
CA VAL A 67 1.60 -12.93 -7.74
C VAL A 67 1.41 -11.54 -7.12
N GLY A 68 2.44 -10.68 -7.19
CA GLY A 68 2.34 -9.29 -6.76
C GLY A 68 1.26 -8.51 -7.51
N ALA A 69 1.17 -8.68 -8.83
CA ALA A 69 0.12 -8.07 -9.64
C ALA A 69 -1.28 -8.55 -9.23
N GLY A 70 -1.44 -9.85 -8.93
CA GLY A 70 -2.69 -10.42 -8.41
C GLY A 70 -3.13 -9.79 -7.09
N ILE A 71 -2.19 -9.59 -6.15
CA ILE A 71 -2.47 -8.93 -4.87
C ILE A 71 -2.91 -7.48 -5.08
N VAL A 72 -2.23 -6.73 -5.97
CA VAL A 72 -2.60 -5.34 -6.29
C VAL A 72 -3.99 -5.28 -6.95
N LEU A 73 -4.29 -6.22 -7.85
CA LEU A 73 -5.58 -6.27 -8.53
C LEU A 73 -6.72 -6.56 -7.55
N LEU A 74 -6.51 -7.49 -6.60
CA LEU A 74 -7.46 -7.73 -5.51
C LEU A 74 -7.69 -6.48 -4.66
N ALA A 75 -6.63 -5.76 -4.29
CA ALA A 75 -6.75 -4.51 -3.53
C ALA A 75 -7.55 -3.43 -4.29
N LEU A 76 -7.36 -3.32 -5.61
CA LEU A 76 -8.13 -2.41 -6.46
C LEU A 76 -9.61 -2.81 -6.56
N LEU A 77 -9.92 -4.11 -6.63
CA LEU A 77 -11.30 -4.61 -6.63
C LEU A 77 -12.01 -4.28 -5.31
N ILE A 78 -11.34 -4.50 -4.17
CA ILE A 78 -11.87 -4.14 -2.86
C ILE A 78 -12.11 -2.64 -2.78
N LEU A 79 -11.16 -1.81 -3.22
CA LEU A 79 -11.27 -0.36 -3.19
C LEU A 79 -12.43 0.14 -4.07
N THR A 80 -12.54 -0.36 -5.29
CA THR A 80 -13.59 0.04 -6.23
C THR A 80 -14.96 -0.45 -5.78
N GLY A 81 -15.06 -1.69 -5.29
CA GLY A 81 -16.27 -2.24 -4.67
C GLY A 81 -16.72 -1.43 -3.45
N TYR A 82 -15.79 -1.08 -2.56
CA TYR A 82 -16.06 -0.23 -1.40
C TYR A 82 -16.56 1.15 -1.82
N ARG A 83 -15.92 1.78 -2.81
CA ARG A 83 -16.35 3.10 -3.34
C ARG A 83 -17.73 3.03 -3.98
N LEU A 84 -18.03 1.96 -4.71
CA LEU A 84 -19.34 1.75 -5.32
C LEU A 84 -20.42 1.54 -4.26
N PHE A 85 -20.14 0.71 -3.25
CA PHE A 85 -21.04 0.49 -2.12
C PHE A 85 -21.34 1.79 -1.37
N ARG A 86 -20.30 2.60 -1.10
CA ARG A 86 -20.46 3.89 -0.44
C ARG A 86 -21.28 4.88 -1.30
N ARG A 87 -21.12 4.87 -2.62
CA ARG A 87 -21.93 5.69 -3.55
C ARG A 87 -23.40 5.27 -3.63
N ARG A 88 -23.73 3.99 -3.41
CA ARG A 88 -25.13 3.50 -3.42
C ARG A 88 -25.89 3.78 -2.12
N ARG A 89 -25.20 4.19 -1.06
CA ARG A 89 -25.76 4.47 0.28
C ARG A 89 -25.94 5.97 0.56
N VAL A 90 -25.56 6.83 -0.38
CA VAL A 90 -25.83 8.27 -0.40
C VAL A 90 -26.92 8.51 -1.42
#